data_AF-A0A3D8YS26-F1
#
_entry.id   AF-A0A3D8YS26-F1
#
_cell.length_a   1.000
_cell.length_b   1.000
_cell.length_c   1.000
_cell.angle_alpha   90.00
_cell.angle_beta   90.00
_cell.angle_gamma   90.00
#
_symmetry.space_group_name_H-M   'P 1'
#
loop_
_entity.id
_entity.type
_entity.pdbx_description
1 polymer ?
#
loop_
_entity_poly.entity_id
_entity_poly.type
_entity_poly.pdbx_seq_one_letter_code
_entity_poly.pdbx_strand_id
1 'polypeptide(L)'
;MLFILIVFSIPVYGYCIWSLYKPVESFFFLDRWRYKEIPELSELQIKFIKIGSIFTMILWTILIISGVIDAFTPDPPLPKIQVMGALLE
;
A
#
# COMPACT_ATOMS: atom_id res chain seq x y z
N MET A 1 3.81 -13.77 -5.32
CA MET A 1 3.39 -12.78 -4.29
C MET A 1 2.13 -12.00 -4.65
N LEU A 2 1.80 -11.84 -5.94
CA LEU A 2 0.64 -11.08 -6.42
C LEU A 2 -0.71 -11.43 -5.76
N PHE A 3 -1.00 -12.71 -5.53
CA PHE A 3 -2.23 -13.14 -4.85
C PHE A 3 -2.41 -12.49 -3.47
N ILE A 4 -1.37 -12.54 -2.63
CA ILE A 4 -1.38 -11.95 -1.28
C ILE A 4 -1.60 -10.43 -1.39
N LEU A 5 -0.90 -9.78 -2.32
CA LEU A 5 -1.00 -8.35 -2.55
C LEU A 5 -2.43 -7.92 -2.92
N ILE A 6 -3.12 -8.66 -3.79
CA ILE A 6 -4.52 -8.38 -4.18
C ILE A 6 -5.46 -8.57 -2.99
N VAL A 7 -5.33 -9.65 -2.22
CA VAL A 7 -6.19 -9.92 -1.06
C VAL A 7 -6.05 -8.82 -0.01
N PHE A 8 -4.83 -8.37 0.29
CA PHE A 8 -4.59 -7.27 1.22
C PHE A 8 -4.97 -5.90 0.66
N SER A 9 -5.06 -5.74 -0.66
CA SER A 9 -5.51 -4.49 -1.27
C SER A 9 -6.98 -4.18 -0.96
N ILE A 10 -7.83 -5.21 -0.84
CA ILE A 10 -9.26 -5.04 -0.57
C ILE A 10 -9.53 -4.22 0.70
N PRO A 11 -9.01 -4.60 1.89
CA PRO A 11 -9.21 -3.82 3.10
C PRO A 11 -8.52 -2.45 3.06
N VAL A 12 -7.38 -2.32 2.37
CA VAL A 12 -6.68 -1.03 2.22
C VAL A 12 -7.53 -0.02 1.46
N TYR A 13 -8.06 -0.38 0.29
CA TYR A 13 -8.96 0.49 -0.46
C TYR A 13 -10.25 0.75 0.31
N GLY A 14 -10.82 -0.25 0.96
CA GLY A 14 -11.99 -0.09 1.81
C GLY A 14 -11.78 0.96 2.91
N TYR A 15 -10.64 0.90 3.61
CA TYR A 15 -10.26 1.86 4.64
C TYR A 15 -10.02 3.26 4.06
N CYS A 16 -9.28 3.38 2.94
CA CYS A 16 -9.05 4.67 2.29
C CYS A 16 -10.35 5.33 1.84
N ILE A 17 -11.27 4.57 1.24
CA ILE A 17 -12.59 5.07 0.82
C ILE A 17 -13.39 5.51 2.06
N TRP A 18 -13.43 4.69 3.11
CA TRP A 18 -14.13 5.05 4.34
C TRP A 18 -13.58 6.35 4.95
N SER A 19 -12.26 6.53 4.91
CA SER A 19 -11.56 7.71 5.40
C SER A 19 -11.88 9.00 4.62
N LEU A 20 -12.33 8.89 3.37
CA LEU A 20 -12.79 10.06 2.60
C LEU A 20 -14.17 10.55 3.06
N TYR A 21 -15.08 9.62 3.36
CA TYR A 21 -16.45 9.95 3.79
C TYR A 21 -16.52 10.30 5.28
N LYS A 22 -15.81 9.54 6.12
CA LYS A 22 -15.83 9.67 7.59
C LYS A 22 -14.40 9.71 8.16
N PRO A 23 -13.66 10.80 7.93
CA PRO A 23 -12.24 10.91 8.30
C PRO A 23 -12.00 10.85 9.82
N VAL A 24 -12.93 11.34 10.63
CA VAL A 24 -12.80 11.30 12.10
C VAL A 24 -12.96 9.87 12.61
N GLU A 25 -14.00 9.18 12.15
CA GLU A 25 -14.29 7.81 12.55
C GLU A 25 -13.21 6.83 12.08
N SER A 26 -12.73 6.99 10.83
CA SER A 26 -11.66 6.16 10.29
C SER A 26 -10.34 6.36 11.05
N PHE A 27 -9.96 7.60 11.36
CA PHE A 27 -8.71 7.92 12.04
C PHE A 27 -8.64 7.29 13.44
N PHE A 28 -9.75 7.29 14.17
CA PHE A 28 -9.83 6.67 15.48
C PHE A 28 -10.21 5.19 15.46
N PHE A 29 -10.36 4.54 14.30
CA PHE A 29 -10.83 3.15 14.24
C PHE A 29 -9.96 2.18 15.08
N LEU A 30 -8.63 2.34 15.00
CA LEU A 30 -7.68 1.53 15.78
C LEU A 30 -7.39 2.12 17.17
N ASP A 31 -7.65 3.41 17.36
CA ASP A 31 -7.37 4.15 18.59
C ASP A 31 -8.63 4.39 19.45
N ARG A 32 -9.77 3.81 19.08
CA ARG A 32 -11.07 4.04 19.76
C ARG A 32 -11.08 3.70 21.24
N TRP A 33 -10.19 2.80 21.66
CA TRP A 33 -10.08 2.34 23.05
C TRP A 33 -9.09 3.19 23.88
N ARG A 34 -8.32 4.07 23.23
CA ARG A 34 -7.33 4.92 23.89
C ARG A 34 -7.97 6.09 24.63
N TYR A 35 -9.16 6.49 24.20
CA TYR A 35 -9.81 7.71 24.65
C TYR A 35 -11.15 7.41 25.32
N LYS A 36 -11.46 8.16 26.38
CA LYS A 36 -12.76 8.08 27.08
C LYS A 36 -13.90 8.65 26.23
N GLU A 37 -13.59 9.66 25.42
CA GLU A 37 -14.49 10.32 24.48
C GLU A 37 -13.74 10.59 23.17
N ILE A 38 -14.44 10.66 22.04
CA ILE A 38 -13.82 10.86 20.72
C ILE A 38 -13.24 12.28 20.66
N PRO A 39 -11.94 12.46 20.44
CA PRO A 39 -11.36 13.80 20.33
C PRO A 39 -11.87 14.52 19.09
N GLU A 40 -12.11 15.82 19.23
CA GLU A 40 -12.40 16.68 18.08
C GLU A 40 -11.12 16.93 17.26
N LEU A 41 -11.20 16.70 15.95
CA LEU A 41 -10.10 16.96 15.03
C LEU A 41 -10.23 18.35 14.42
N SER A 42 -9.11 19.05 14.30
CA SER A 42 -9.07 20.32 13.56
C SER A 42 -9.39 20.11 12.07
N GLU A 43 -9.96 21.12 11.42
CA GLU A 43 -10.27 21.07 9.99
C GLU A 43 -9.04 20.75 9.13
N LEU A 44 -7.88 21.25 9.53
CA LEU A 44 -6.61 21.01 8.85
C LEU A 44 -6.19 19.53 8.94
N GLN A 45 -6.32 18.90 10.11
CA GLN A 45 -6.08 17.46 10.26
C GLN A 45 -7.04 16.63 9.42
N ILE A 46 -8.33 17.00 9.38
CA ILE A 46 -9.33 16.33 8.55
C ILE A 46 -8.96 16.42 7.06
N LYS A 47 -8.51 17.58 6.58
CA LYS A 47 -8.02 17.75 5.21
C LYS A 47 -6.81 16.87 4.92
N PHE A 48 -5.85 16.79 5.85
CA PHE A 48 -4.68 15.91 5.70
C PHE A 48 -5.05 14.44 5.65
N ILE A 49 -6.00 13.98 6.47
CA ILE A 49 -6.49 12.59 6.45
C ILE A 49 -7.08 12.26 5.08
N LYS A 50 -7.90 13.15 4.50
CA LYS A 50 -8.49 12.95 3.17
C LYS A 50 -7.42 12.93 2.07
N ILE A 51 -6.53 13.92 2.05
CA ILE A 51 -5.44 14.00 1.06
C ILE A 51 -4.51 12.78 1.18
N GLY A 52 -4.15 12.41 2.41
CA GLY A 52 -3.33 11.22 2.69
C GLY A 52 -4.02 9.94 2.23
N SER A 53 -5.34 9.83 2.36
CA SER A 53 -6.11 8.68 1.86
C SER A 53 -6.06 8.59 0.32
N ILE A 54 -6.21 9.71 -0.39
CA ILE A 54 -6.04 9.77 -1.85
C ILE A 54 -4.63 9.38 -2.26
N PHE A 55 -3.63 9.97 -1.62
CA PHE A 55 -2.23 9.69 -1.90
C PHE A 55 -1.88 8.22 -1.65
N THR A 56 -2.41 7.63 -0.57
CA THR A 56 -2.27 6.21 -0.26
C THR A 56 -2.86 5.35 -1.36
N MET A 57 -4.06 5.66 -1.87
CA MET A 57 -4.64 4.91 -2.99
C MET A 57 -3.78 4.97 -4.25
N ILE A 58 -3.20 6.14 -4.57
CA ILE A 58 -2.31 6.31 -5.72
C ILE A 58 -1.06 5.44 -5.56
N LEU A 59 -0.35 5.56 -4.43
CA LEU A 59 0.85 4.77 -4.15
C LEU A 59 0.56 3.27 -4.13
N TRP A 60 -0.57 2.87 -3.54
CA TRP A 60 -0.97 1.47 -3.48
C TRP A 60 -1.23 0.89 -4.86
N THR A 61 -1.84 1.68 -5.75
CA THR A 61 -2.07 1.29 -7.15
C THR A 61 -0.74 1.10 -7.90
N ILE A 62 0.24 1.98 -7.68
CA ILE A 62 1.58 1.84 -8.26
C ILE A 62 2.26 0.55 -7.79
N LEU A 63 2.16 0.22 -6.49
CA LEU A 63 2.70 -1.03 -5.94
C LEU A 63 2.04 -2.27 -6.55
N ILE A 64 0.72 -2.25 -6.77
CA ILE A 64 0.02 -3.34 -7.45
C ILE A 64 0.57 -3.52 -8.87
N ILE A 65 0.72 -2.43 -9.63
CA ILE A 65 1.23 -2.47 -11.01
C ILE A 65 2.66 -3.05 -11.03
N SER A 66 3.54 -2.60 -10.12
CA SER A 66 4.88 -3.17 -10.00
C SER A 66 4.84 -4.68 -9.72
N GLY A 67 4.01 -5.10 -8.77
CA GLY A 67 3.86 -6.52 -8.44
C GLY A 67 3.26 -7.36 -9.57
N VAL A 68 2.47 -6.75 -10.45
CA VAL A 68 1.97 -7.38 -11.69
C VAL A 68 3.12 -7.56 -12.68
N ILE A 69 3.92 -6.51 -12.92
CA ILE A 69 5.06 -6.57 -13.84
C ILE A 69 6.02 -7.68 -13.41
N ASP A 70 6.38 -7.73 -12.13
CA ASP A 70 7.29 -8.75 -11.59
C ASP A 70 6.69 -10.17 -11.67
N ALA A 71 5.37 -10.30 -11.55
CA ALA A 71 4.72 -11.61 -11.66
C ALA A 71 4.69 -12.16 -13.09
N PHE A 72 4.69 -11.29 -14.10
CA PHE A 72 4.60 -11.67 -15.53
C PHE A 72 5.91 -11.48 -16.30
N THR A 73 6.92 -10.85 -15.70
CA THR A 73 8.25 -10.66 -16.29
C THR A 73 9.24 -11.54 -15.52
N PRO A 74 9.68 -12.66 -16.10
CA PRO A 74 10.69 -13.49 -15.45
C PRO A 74 12.01 -12.72 -15.34
N ASP A 75 12.74 -12.96 -14.25
CA ASP A 75 14.03 -12.33 -14.02
C ASP A 75 14.96 -12.59 -15.21
N PRO A 76 15.73 -11.57 -15.65
CA PRO A 76 16.74 -11.78 -16.67
C PRO A 76 17.72 -12.86 -16.18
N PRO A 77 18.19 -13.75 -17.08
CA PRO A 77 19.16 -14.76 -16.70
C PRO A 77 20.39 -14.09 -16.10
N LEU A 78 20.89 -14.66 -14.99
CA LEU A 78 22.08 -14.14 -14.32
C LEU A 78 23.20 -13.94 -15.35
N PRO A 79 23.94 -12.82 -15.29
CA PRO A 79 25.06 -12.60 -16.19
C PRO A 79 26.04 -13.76 -16.04
N LYS A 80 26.35 -14.46 -17.14
CA LYS A 80 27.33 -15.54 -17.15
C LYS A 80 28.67 -14.93 -16.74
N ILE A 81 29.11 -15.22 -15.51
CA ILE A 81 30.43 -14.81 -15.04
C ILE A 81 31.43 -15.67 -15.80
N GLN A 82 32.11 -15.07 -16.78
CA GLN A 82 33.21 -15.73 -17.50
C GLN A 82 34.43 -15.76 -16.59
N VAL A 83 34.47 -16.71 -15.65
CA VAL A 83 35.68 -16.99 -14.88
C VAL A 83 36.63 -17.76 -15.81
N MET A 84 37.60 -17.05 -16.37
CA MET A 84 38.83 -17.61 -16.94
C MET A 84 38.62 -18.87 -17.81
N GLY A 85 37.90 -18.74 -18.92
CA GLY A 85 37.91 -19.72 -20.02
C GLY A 85 37.14 -21.03 -19.80
N ALA A 86 36.50 -21.27 -18.66
CA ALA A 86 35.66 -22.45 -18.44
C ALA A 86 34.17 -22.05 -18.45
N LEU A 87 33.43 -22.53 -19.46
CA LEU A 87 31.97 -22.55 -19.44
C LEU A 87 31.55 -23.76 -18.60
N LEU A 88 31.11 -23.52 -17.37
CA LEU A 88 30.37 -24.54 -16.62
C LEU A 88 28.90 -24.48 -17.08
N GLU A 89 28.44 -25.59 -17.68
CA GLU A 89 27.05 -25.83 -18.11
C GLU A 89 26.10 -26.07 -16.93
#